data_AF-A0A8X6M3S5-F1
#
_entry.id   AF-A0A8X6M3S5-F1
#
_cell.length_a   1.000
_cell.length_b   1.000
_cell.length_c   1.000
_cell.angle_alpha   90.00
_cell.angle_beta   90.00
_cell.angle_gamma   90.00
#
_symmetry.space_group_name_H-M   'P 1'
#
loop_
_entity.id
_entity.type
_entity.pdbx_description
1 polymer ?
#
loop_
_entity_poly.entity_id
_entity_poly.type
_entity_poly.pdbx_seq_one_letter_code
_entity_poly.pdbx_strand_id
1 'polypeptide(L)'
;MYLWIENNIRGGICYIGKRYSCSNNPFVPETFDAKREESYIIAVDTNNLYGYTMTQSLPISNFKFLSESEIKNLNVLDLSAKDDIGYFLEVALLLSYPSTLHDLHDFPLEPDLTEITFDMFSPY
;
A
#
# COMPACT_ATOMS: atom_id res chain seq x y z
N MET A 1 -0.25 -15.39 19.51
CA MET A 1 0.39 -14.14 19.04
C MET A 1 1.48 -14.40 18.02
N TYR A 2 2.48 -15.27 18.28
CA TYR A 2 3.46 -15.68 17.25
C TYR A 2 2.81 -16.10 15.93
N LEU A 3 1.92 -17.10 15.95
CA LEU A 3 1.19 -17.54 14.75
C LEU A 3 0.32 -16.44 14.11
N TRP A 4 -0.21 -15.52 14.92
CA TRP A 4 -1.00 -14.40 14.41
C TRP A 4 -0.10 -13.44 13.60
N ILE A 5 1.12 -13.17 14.08
CA ILE A 5 2.10 -12.36 13.34
C ILE A 5 2.55 -13.10 12.09
N GLU A 6 3.00 -14.36 12.19
CA GLU A 6 3.49 -15.15 11.07
C GLU A 6 2.47 -15.25 9.93
N ASN A 7 1.20 -15.53 10.25
CA ASN A 7 0.13 -15.62 9.25
C ASN A 7 -0.19 -14.28 8.57
N ASN A 8 0.24 -13.15 9.15
CA ASN A 8 0.03 -11.81 8.62
C ASN A 8 1.29 -11.21 7.98
N ILE A 9 2.41 -11.93 7.92
CA ILE A 9 3.59 -11.51 7.14
C ILE A 9 3.21 -11.56 5.64
N ARG A 10 3.53 -10.49 4.93
CA ARG A 10 3.34 -10.35 3.48
C ARG A 10 4.65 -9.94 2.81
N GLY A 11 4.77 -10.27 1.53
CA GLY A 11 5.90 -9.86 0.70
C GLY A 11 5.79 -8.41 0.23
N GLY A 12 6.59 -8.08 -0.80
CA GLY A 12 6.52 -6.77 -1.45
C GLY A 12 5.17 -6.54 -2.13
N ILE A 13 4.74 -5.29 -2.15
CA ILE A 13 3.53 -4.87 -2.87
C ILE A 13 3.85 -4.83 -4.37
N CYS A 14 3.09 -5.58 -5.17
CA CYS A 14 3.10 -5.49 -6.62
C CYS A 14 1.71 -5.08 -7.10
N TYR A 15 1.62 -3.90 -7.70
CA TYR A 15 0.34 -3.31 -8.09
C TYR A 15 0.46 -2.53 -9.40
N ILE A 16 -0.56 -2.64 -10.25
CA ILE A 16 -0.68 -1.91 -11.52
C ILE A 16 -2.02 -1.17 -11.51
N GLY A 17 -2.00 0.12 -11.15
CA GLY A 17 -3.22 0.94 -11.15
C GLY A 17 -3.64 1.45 -12.53
N LYS A 18 -2.67 1.65 -13.42
CA LYS A 18 -2.91 2.09 -14.81
C LYS A 18 -2.13 1.20 -15.77
N ARG A 19 -2.84 0.47 -16.63
CA ARG A 19 -2.24 -0.49 -17.58
C ARG A 19 -1.36 0.16 -18.64
N TYR A 20 -1.70 1.37 -19.06
CA TYR A 20 -0.96 2.10 -20.09
C TYR A 20 -0.97 3.59 -19.79
N SER A 21 0.21 4.21 -19.79
CA SER A 21 0.37 5.65 -19.72
C SER A 21 1.38 6.08 -20.76
N CYS A 22 1.12 7.22 -21.40
CA CYS A 22 2.00 7.82 -22.40
C CYS A 22 2.14 9.30 -22.09
N SER A 23 3.36 9.80 -22.15
CA SER A 23 3.69 11.20 -21.92
C SER A 23 4.05 11.91 -23.21
N ASN A 24 3.60 13.14 -23.38
CA ASN A 24 4.01 14.03 -24.45
C ASN A 24 5.32 14.73 -24.08
N ASN A 25 6.44 14.04 -24.27
CA ASN A 25 7.75 14.49 -23.81
C ASN A 25 8.55 15.10 -24.98
N PRO A 26 8.97 16.38 -24.93
CA PRO A 26 9.78 17.03 -25.97
C PRO A 26 11.13 16.34 -26.26
N PHE A 27 11.66 15.58 -25.30
CA PHE A 27 12.91 14.83 -25.46
C PHE A 27 12.74 13.52 -26.25
N VAL A 28 11.52 13.16 -26.65
CA VAL A 28 11.21 12.00 -27.51
C VAL A 28 10.54 12.49 -28.80
N PRO A 29 11.34 12.97 -29.79
CA PRO A 29 10.81 13.67 -30.96
C PRO A 29 9.88 12.84 -31.83
N GLU A 30 10.00 11.51 -31.81
CA GLU A 30 9.22 10.60 -32.65
C GLU A 30 7.72 10.59 -32.29
N THR A 31 7.39 10.91 -31.04
CA THR A 31 6.02 10.85 -30.50
C THR A 31 5.52 12.19 -29.96
N PHE A 32 6.36 13.23 -29.96
CA PHE A 32 6.03 14.55 -29.44
C PHE A 32 5.07 15.32 -30.36
N ASP A 33 4.05 15.95 -29.75
CA ASP A 33 3.12 16.85 -30.41
C ASP A 33 3.14 18.22 -29.72
N ALA A 34 3.64 19.24 -30.42
CA ALA A 34 3.72 20.62 -29.94
C ALA A 34 2.34 21.28 -29.71
N LYS A 35 1.24 20.67 -30.18
CA LYS A 35 -0.13 21.13 -29.93
C LYS A 35 -0.70 20.63 -28.61
N ARG A 36 -0.05 19.66 -27.98
CA ARG A 36 -0.48 19.06 -26.71
C ARG A 36 0.41 19.57 -25.58
N GLU A 37 -0.14 19.60 -24.37
CA GLU A 37 0.62 19.96 -23.18
C GLU A 37 1.78 18.97 -22.97
N GLU A 38 2.92 19.48 -22.51
CA GLU A 38 4.08 18.66 -22.18
C GLU A 38 3.79 17.81 -20.94
N SER A 39 4.21 16.56 -20.95
CA SER A 39 4.08 15.66 -19.80
C SER A 39 5.27 14.71 -19.73
N TYR A 40 5.49 14.16 -18.54
CA TYR A 40 6.64 13.31 -18.23
C TYR A 40 6.16 12.13 -17.38
N ILE A 41 6.79 10.97 -17.56
CA ILE A 41 6.65 9.81 -16.67
C ILE A 41 7.93 9.73 -15.84
N ILE A 42 7.78 9.67 -14.52
CA ILE A 42 8.90 9.48 -13.60
C ILE A 42 8.94 8.02 -13.13
N ALA A 43 10.13 7.42 -13.18
CA ALA A 43 10.42 6.17 -12.52
C ALA A 43 11.22 6.48 -11.25
N VAL A 44 10.70 6.08 -10.08
CA VAL A 44 11.35 6.26 -8.79
C VAL A 44 11.70 4.89 -8.24
N ASP A 45 12.94 4.73 -7.80
CA ASP A 45 13.43 3.53 -7.15
C ASP A 45 14.12 3.91 -5.83
N THR A 46 13.90 3.11 -4.79
CA THR A 46 14.51 3.33 -3.48
C THR A 46 15.75 2.47 -3.32
N ASN A 47 16.90 3.12 -3.21
CA ASN A 47 18.15 2.45 -2.88
C ASN A 47 18.05 1.77 -1.51
N ASN A 48 18.11 0.42 -1.50
CA ASN A 48 18.07 -0.39 -0.28
C ASN A 48 16.82 -0.17 0.58
N LEU A 49 15.64 -0.39 -0.01
CA LEU A 49 14.33 -0.22 0.66
C LEU A 49 14.27 -0.93 2.03
N TYR A 50 14.59 -2.22 2.10
CA TYR A 50 14.54 -2.96 3.37
C TYR A 50 15.55 -2.45 4.39
N GLY A 51 16.77 -2.10 3.96
CA GLY A 51 17.76 -1.51 4.85
C GLY A 51 17.31 -0.17 5.42
N TYR A 52 16.65 0.68 4.62
CA TYR A 52 16.03 1.89 5.12
C TYR A 52 14.94 1.59 6.16
N THR A 53 14.04 0.64 5.87
CA THR A 53 12.99 0.24 6.82
C THR A 53 13.57 -0.30 8.14
N MET A 54 14.70 -1.00 8.09
CA MET A 54 15.40 -1.48 9.29
C MET A 54 15.98 -0.37 10.17
N THR A 55 16.07 0.87 9.68
CA THR A 55 16.46 2.05 10.48
C THR A 55 15.29 2.72 11.18
N GLN A 56 14.06 2.32 10.88
CA GLN A 56 12.84 2.87 11.49
C GLN A 56 12.53 2.16 12.82
N SER A 57 11.56 2.67 13.58
CA SER A 57 11.07 2.01 14.80
C SER A 57 10.47 0.64 14.46
N LEU A 58 11.07 -0.43 14.99
CA LEU A 58 10.62 -1.81 14.79
C LEU A 58 10.12 -2.42 16.11
N PRO A 59 9.07 -3.27 16.06
CA PRO A 59 8.58 -3.95 17.25
C PRO A 59 9.58 -5.03 17.71
N ILE A 60 10.04 -4.91 18.95
CA ILE A 60 11.10 -5.78 19.51
C ILE A 60 10.61 -6.75 20.59
N SER A 61 9.65 -6.34 21.44
CA SER A 61 9.27 -7.10 22.64
C SER A 61 7.93 -6.63 23.22
N ASN A 62 7.50 -7.26 24.32
CA ASN A 62 6.32 -6.89 25.12
C ASN A 62 5.00 -6.89 24.34
N PHE A 63 4.93 -7.74 23.32
CA PHE A 63 3.71 -7.95 22.57
C PHE A 63 2.58 -8.42 23.53
N LYS A 64 1.42 -7.78 23.44
CA LYS A 64 0.21 -8.15 24.18
C LYS A 64 -1.01 -7.80 23.34
N PHE A 65 -2.08 -8.58 23.51
CA PHE A 65 -3.39 -8.14 23.06
C PHE A 65 -3.93 -7.09 24.01
N LEU A 66 -4.54 -6.05 23.47
CA LEU A 66 -5.27 -5.06 24.26
C LEU A 66 -6.60 -5.65 24.73
N SER A 67 -7.02 -5.25 25.92
CA SER A 67 -8.37 -5.48 26.41
C SER A 67 -9.38 -4.63 25.63
N GLU A 68 -10.67 -5.02 25.66
CA GLU A 68 -11.72 -4.24 24.99
C GLU A 68 -11.79 -2.78 25.44
N SER A 69 -11.49 -2.51 26.72
CA SER A 69 -11.48 -1.15 27.25
C SER A 69 -10.28 -0.34 26.73
N GLU A 70 -9.10 -0.95 26.65
CA GLU A 70 -7.92 -0.33 26.02
C GLU A 70 -8.19 -0.02 24.55
N ILE A 71 -8.83 -0.93 23.81
CA ILE A 71 -9.21 -0.74 22.40
C ILE A 71 -10.18 0.43 22.25
N LYS A 72 -11.24 0.49 23.06
CA LYS A 72 -12.25 1.57 22.99
C LYS A 72 -11.68 2.95 23.29
N ASN A 73 -10.61 3.02 24.07
CA ASN A 73 -9.95 4.27 24.43
C ASN A 73 -8.77 4.62 23.51
N LEU A 74 -8.42 3.75 22.57
CA LEU A 74 -7.34 3.98 21.61
C LEU A 74 -7.83 4.86 20.47
N ASN A 75 -7.31 6.08 20.36
CA ASN A 75 -7.46 6.89 19.16
C ASN A 75 -6.26 6.67 18.23
N VAL A 76 -6.47 5.91 17.17
CA VAL A 76 -5.44 5.59 16.17
C VAL A 76 -4.88 6.81 15.44
N LEU A 77 -5.64 7.91 15.36
CA LEU A 77 -5.21 9.14 14.69
C LEU A 77 -4.19 9.94 15.50
N ASP A 78 -4.06 9.67 16.79
CA ASP A 78 -3.13 10.37 17.69
C ASP A 78 -1.76 9.67 17.77
N LEU A 79 -1.61 8.52 17.11
CA LEU A 79 -0.39 7.71 17.16
C LEU A 79 0.70 8.26 16.24
N SER A 80 1.95 8.19 16.68
CA SER A 80 3.12 8.56 15.89
C SER A 80 3.96 7.34 15.53
N ALA A 81 4.53 7.35 14.33
CA ALA A 81 5.47 6.31 13.88
C ALA A 81 6.77 6.27 14.69
N LYS A 82 7.02 7.27 15.54
CA LYS A 82 8.21 7.38 16.40
C LYS A 82 7.94 7.03 17.87
N ASP A 83 6.71 6.64 18.21
CA ASP A 83 6.38 6.28 19.58
C ASP A 83 7.10 5.00 20.00
N ASP A 84 7.35 4.87 21.30
CA ASP A 84 7.99 3.69 21.89
C ASP A 84 7.10 2.44 21.82
N ILE A 85 5.78 2.64 21.64
CA ILE A 85 4.77 1.57 21.57
C ILE A 85 4.11 1.60 20.20
N GLY A 86 4.30 0.51 19.44
CA GLY A 86 3.59 0.27 18.18
C GLY A 86 2.33 -0.58 18.36
N TYR A 87 1.41 -0.48 17.41
CA TYR A 87 0.15 -1.23 17.39
C TYR A 87 -0.01 -1.98 16.07
N PHE A 88 -0.45 -3.24 16.15
CA PHE A 88 -1.01 -3.96 15.02
C PHE A 88 -2.52 -3.90 15.11
N LEU A 89 -3.19 -3.52 14.02
CA LEU A 89 -4.64 -3.32 13.99
C LEU A 89 -5.28 -4.42 13.14
N GLU A 90 -6.19 -5.17 13.76
CA GLU A 90 -7.13 -6.03 13.05
C GLU A 90 -8.41 -5.25 12.84
N VAL A 91 -8.70 -4.87 11.59
CA VAL A 91 -9.83 -3.99 11.24
C VAL A 91 -10.82 -4.76 10.39
N ALA A 92 -12.06 -4.86 10.86
CA ALA A 92 -13.16 -5.36 10.07
C ALA A 92 -13.75 -4.20 9.23
N LEU A 93 -13.78 -4.37 7.91
CA LEU A 93 -14.50 -3.45 7.02
C LEU A 93 -16.01 -3.70 7.20
N LEU A 94 -16.66 -2.82 7.97
CA LEU A 94 -18.06 -2.98 8.41
C LEU A 94 -19.12 -2.62 7.35
N LEU A 95 -18.75 -2.10 6.18
CA LEU A 95 -19.66 -1.65 5.13
C LEU A 95 -19.18 -2.09 3.75
N SER A 96 -20.14 -2.34 2.85
CA SER A 96 -19.88 -2.36 1.41
C SER A 96 -19.20 -1.04 1.05
N TYR A 97 -17.92 -1.11 0.70
CA TYR A 97 -17.15 0.08 0.40
C TYR A 97 -17.83 0.87 -0.73
N PRO A 98 -18.15 2.17 -0.53
CA PRO A 98 -18.88 2.93 -1.54
C PRO A 98 -18.09 2.99 -2.85
N SER A 99 -18.72 2.59 -3.95
CA SER A 99 -18.09 2.62 -5.28
C SER A 99 -17.64 4.03 -5.68
N THR A 100 -18.31 5.07 -5.18
CA THR A 100 -17.93 6.47 -5.41
C THR A 100 -16.56 6.84 -4.83
N LEU A 101 -16.05 6.08 -3.87
CA LEU A 101 -14.72 6.29 -3.32
C LEU A 101 -13.65 5.55 -4.14
N HIS A 102 -14.00 4.56 -4.97
CA HIS A 102 -13.01 3.80 -5.74
C HIS A 102 -12.17 4.70 -6.63
N ASP A 103 -12.79 5.70 -7.26
CA ASP A 103 -12.12 6.65 -8.15
C ASP A 103 -11.22 7.65 -7.40
N LEU A 104 -11.31 7.71 -6.07
CA LEU A 104 -10.50 8.59 -5.22
C LEU A 104 -9.26 7.90 -4.63
N HIS A 105 -9.10 6.58 -4.80
CA HIS A 105 -7.99 5.84 -4.23
C HIS A 105 -7.09 5.23 -5.29
N ASP A 106 -5.79 5.47 -5.13
CA ASP A 106 -4.76 4.93 -6.01
C ASP A 106 -4.38 3.48 -5.68
N PHE A 107 -4.79 2.95 -4.51
CA PHE A 107 -4.46 1.60 -4.05
C PHE A 107 -5.71 0.81 -3.66
N PRO A 108 -5.70 -0.52 -3.82
CA PRO A 108 -6.75 -1.38 -3.28
C PRO A 108 -6.74 -1.30 -1.76
N LEU A 109 -7.94 -1.33 -1.16
CA LEU A 109 -8.11 -1.17 0.29
C LEU A 109 -7.66 -2.38 1.09
N GLU A 110 -7.79 -3.56 0.51
CA GLU A 110 -7.51 -4.83 1.18
C GLU A 110 -6.68 -5.72 0.25
N PRO A 111 -5.55 -6.25 0.73
CA PRO A 111 -4.83 -7.30 0.03
C PRO A 111 -5.57 -8.63 0.22
N ASP A 112 -6.15 -9.15 -0.87
CA ASP A 112 -6.71 -10.50 -0.87
C ASP A 112 -5.62 -11.55 -1.14
N LEU A 113 -5.63 -12.65 -0.38
CA LEU A 113 -4.75 -13.79 -0.62
C LEU A 113 -5.41 -14.69 -1.67
N THR A 114 -5.33 -14.28 -2.93
CA THR A 114 -5.92 -15.01 -4.05
C THR A 114 -4.85 -15.77 -4.85
N GLU A 115 -5.12 -17.03 -5.19
CA GLU A 115 -4.35 -17.73 -6.20
C GLU A 115 -4.74 -17.20 -7.58
N ILE A 116 -3.76 -16.69 -8.33
CA ILE A 116 -4.03 -16.19 -9.69
C ILE A 116 -4.11 -17.39 -10.64
N THR A 117 -5.30 -17.61 -11.20
CA THR A 117 -5.53 -18.65 -12.20
C THR A 117 -5.32 -18.12 -13.62
N PHE A 118 -5.06 -19.02 -14.57
CA PHE A 118 -4.75 -18.64 -15.96
C PHE A 118 -5.88 -17.87 -16.66
N ASP A 119 -7.13 -18.09 -16.26
CA ASP A 119 -8.30 -17.36 -16.78
C ASP A 119 -8.38 -15.90 -16.30
N MET A 120 -7.66 -15.55 -15.24
CA MET A 120 -7.54 -14.16 -14.76
C MET A 120 -6.51 -13.35 -15.55
N PHE A 121 -5.73 -13.99 -16.42
CA PHE A 121 -4.73 -13.30 -17.22
C PHE A 121 -5.42 -12.38 -18.23
N SER A 122 -4.75 -11.26 -18.51
CA SER A 122 -5.19 -10.39 -19.60
C SER A 122 -5.14 -11.18 -20.92
N PRO A 123 -6.09 -10.97 -21.85
CA PRO A 123 -6.05 -11.63 -23.16
C PRO A 123 -4.92 -11.09 -24.09
N TYR A 124 -4.02 -10.26 -23.56
CA TYR A 124 -2.91 -9.60 -24.25
C TYR A 124 -1.58 -10.08 -23.73
#